data_AF-A0A3E1YE36-F1
#
_entry.id   AF-A0A3E1YE36-F1
#
_cell.length_a   1.000
_cell.length_b   1.000
_cell.length_c   1.000
_cell.angle_alpha   90.00
_cell.angle_beta   90.00
_cell.angle_gamma   90.00
#
_symmetry.space_group_name_H-M   'P 1'
#
loop_
_entity.id
_entity.type
_entity.pdbx_description
1 polymer ?
#
loop_
_entity_poly.entity_id
_entity_poly.type
_entity_poly.pdbx_seq_one_letter_code
_entity_poly.pdbx_strand_id
1 'polypeptide(L)' 'MKVSINPFTIDKKYQTELQDKIDTFRTATHTNKSIFLTMITTFGIVRNMHSNSIVQNSLTMDDFFR' A
#
# COMPACT_ATOMS: atom_id res chain seq x y z
N MET A 1 21.57 -2.49 5.09
CA MET A 1 20.18 -2.08 4.77
C MET A 1 19.70 -2.89 3.58
N LYS A 2 18.55 -3.58 3.68
CA LYS A 2 17.93 -4.24 2.52
C LYS A 2 17.13 -3.19 1.76
N VAL A 3 17.74 -2.63 0.72
CA VAL A 3 17.07 -1.68 -0.18
C VAL A 3 16.58 -2.50 -1.37
N SER A 4 15.27 -2.64 -1.52
CA SER A 4 14.70 -3.26 -2.72
C SER A 4 14.99 -2.34 -3.89
N ILE A 5 15.76 -2.81 -4.87
CA ILE A 5 16.10 -2.07 -6.10
C ILE A 5 14.94 -2.12 -7.11
N ASN A 6 14.01 -3.05 -6.91
CA ASN A 6 12.89 -3.31 -7.80
C ASN A 6 11.58 -2.80 -7.18
N PRO A 7 10.57 -2.47 -8.02
CA PRO A 7 9.24 -2.15 -7.55
C PRO A 7 8.67 -3.26 -6.68
N PHE A 8 7.90 -2.89 -5.65
CA PHE A 8 7.34 -3.86 -4.72
C PHE A 8 6.12 -4.56 -5.33
N THR A 9 6.12 -5.89 -5.38
CA THR A 9 5.00 -6.67 -5.89
C THR A 9 4.05 -7.05 -4.77
N ILE A 10 2.79 -6.64 -4.89
CA ILE A 10 1.72 -7.11 -3.99
C ILE A 10 1.20 -8.43 -4.55
N ASP A 11 1.41 -9.52 -3.81
CA ASP A 11 0.81 -10.80 -4.11
C ASP A 11 -0.57 -10.96 -3.43
N LYS A 12 -1.25 -12.06 -3.71
CA LYS A 12 -2.56 -12.37 -3.12
C LYS A 12 -2.52 -12.41 -1.58
N LYS A 13 -1.45 -12.96 -1.00
CA LYS A 13 -1.32 -13.09 0.46
C LYS A 13 -1.17 -11.72 1.10
N TYR A 14 -0.28 -10.90 0.56
CA TYR A 14 -0.02 -9.55 1.05
C TYR A 14 -1.23 -8.63 0.85
N GLN A 15 -2.03 -8.83 -0.21
CA GLN A 15 -3.31 -8.16 -0.36
C GLN A 15 -4.24 -8.45 0.83
N THR A 16 -4.37 -9.72 1.24
CA THR A 16 -5.16 -10.08 2.43
C THR A 16 -4.60 -9.43 3.68
N GLU A 17 -3.28 -9.44 3.88
CA GLU A 17 -2.65 -8.79 5.04
C GLU A 17 -2.90 -7.27 5.07
N LEU A 18 -2.93 -6.61 3.91
CA LEU A 18 -3.26 -5.19 3.81
C LEU A 18 -4.74 -4.92 4.12
N GLN A 19 -5.64 -5.82 3.68
CA GLN A 19 -7.07 -5.73 3.99
C GLN A 19 -7.31 -5.87 5.50
N ASP A 20 -6.68 -6.86 6.13
CA ASP A 20 -6.79 -7.08 7.58
C ASP A 20 -6.31 -5.86 8.38
N LYS A 21 -5.26 -5.18 7.90
CA LYS A 21 -4.77 -3.92 8.49
C LYS A 21 -5.76 -2.78 8.35
N ILE A 22 -6.41 -2.65 7.18
CA ILE A 22 -7.46 -1.64 6.96
C ILE A 22 -8.63 -1.90 7.92
N ASP A 23 -9.05 -3.16 8.07
CA ASP A 23 -10.17 -3.54 8.92
C ASP A 23 -9.84 -3.36 10.41
N THR A 24 -8.60 -3.67 10.81
CA THR A 24 -8.10 -3.40 12.15
C THR A 24 -8.09 -1.89 12.44
N PHE A 25 -7.60 -1.08 11.49
CA PHE A 25 -7.60 0.38 11.63
C PHE A 25 -9.03 0.94 11.73
N ARG A 26 -9.94 0.46 10.89
CA ARG A 26 -11.36 0.84 10.92
C ARG A 26 -11.99 0.52 12.27
N THR A 27 -11.75 -0.69 12.79
CA THR A 27 -12.30 -1.15 14.07
C THR A 27 -11.72 -0.34 15.22
N ALA A 28 -10.40 -0.11 15.25
CA ALA A 28 -9.75 0.66 16.30
C ALA A 28 -10.22 2.12 16.35
N THR A 29 -10.41 2.74 15.18
CA THR A 29 -10.80 4.16 15.07
C THR A 29 -12.30 4.40 15.06
N HIS A 30 -13.12 3.34 14.94
CA HIS A 30 -14.57 3.40 14.76
C HIS A 30 -14.99 4.35 13.61
N THR A 31 -14.14 4.47 12.59
CA THR A 31 -14.39 5.40 11.49
C THR A 31 -15.32 4.79 10.45
N ASN A 32 -16.32 5.57 10.03
CA ASN A 32 -17.15 5.26 8.86
C ASN A 32 -16.64 5.97 7.60
N LYS A 33 -15.52 6.71 7.69
CA LYS A 33 -14.92 7.38 6.54
C LYS A 33 -14.21 6.37 5.64
N SER A 34 -14.16 6.66 4.35
CA SER A 34 -13.36 5.88 3.40
C SER A 34 -11.88 5.94 3.79
N ILE A 35 -11.25 4.77 3.86
CA ILE A 35 -9.82 4.64 4.11
C ILE A 35 -9.13 4.49 2.77
N PHE A 36 -8.24 5.42 2.43
CA PHE A 36 -7.43 5.38 1.22
C PHE A 36 -6.03 4.86 1.56
N LEU A 37 -5.74 3.64 1.14
CA LEU A 37 -4.43 3.04 1.34
C LEU A 37 -3.41 3.71 0.42
N THR A 38 -2.39 4.31 1.03
CA THR A 38 -1.26 4.91 0.33
C THR A 38 -0.01 4.10 0.59
N MET A 39 0.58 3.55 -0.47
CA MET A 39 1.86 2.85 -0.39
C MET A 39 3.02 3.82 -0.60
N ILE A 40 3.95 3.86 0.33
CA ILE A 40 5.20 4.63 0.20
C ILE A 40 6.33 3.64 -0.04
N THR A 41 6.99 3.77 -1.18
CA THR A 41 8.05 2.83 -1.62
C THR A 41 9.16 3.58 -2.34
N THR A 42 10.39 3.06 -2.37
CA THR A 42 11.49 3.75 -3.05
C THR A 42 11.31 3.78 -4.57
N PHE A 43 10.92 2.66 -5.17
CA PHE A 43 10.80 2.47 -6.63
C PHE A 43 9.37 2.23 -7.11
N GLY A 44 8.36 2.52 -6.27
CA GLY A 44 6.96 2.25 -6.60
C GLY A 44 6.52 0.81 -6.34
N ILE A 45 5.30 0.53 -6.76
CA ILE A 45 4.67 -0.80 -6.68
C ILE A 45 4.43 -1.34 -8.09
N VAL A 46 4.50 -2.67 -8.25
CA VAL A 46 4.09 -3.33 -9.49
C VAL A 46 2.57 -3.23 -9.62
N ARG A 47 2.09 -2.66 -10.73
CA ARG A 47 0.67 -2.65 -11.06
C ARG A 47 0.21 -4.04 -11.49
N ASN A 48 -0.64 -4.65 -10.67
CA ASN A 48 -1.29 -5.92 -10.93
C ASN A 48 -2.72 -5.90 -10.37
N MET A 49 -3.45 -7.01 -10.52
CA MET A 49 -4.83 -7.11 -10.02
C MET A 49 -4.95 -6.89 -8.50
N HIS A 50 -3.91 -7.24 -7.74
CA HIS A 50 -3.90 -7.15 -6.28
C HIS A 50 -3.57 -5.74 -5.79
N SER A 51 -2.63 -5.06 -6.45
CA SER A 51 -2.30 -3.67 -6.15
C SER A 51 -3.43 -2.73 -6.56
N ASN A 52 -4.04 -2.95 -7.72
CA ASN A 52 -5.07 -2.07 -8.26
C ASN A 52 -6.40 -2.16 -7.49
N SER A 53 -6.65 -3.27 -6.79
CA SER A 53 -7.89 -3.45 -6.01
C SER A 53 -7.84 -2.77 -4.65
N ILE A 54 -6.65 -2.63 -4.05
CA ILE A 54 -6.51 -2.17 -2.67
C ILE A 54 -5.74 -0.86 -2.50
N VAL A 55 -4.78 -0.55 -3.39
CA VAL A 55 -3.94 0.65 -3.27
C VAL A 55 -4.52 1.76 -4.14
N GLN A 56 -4.92 2.87 -3.52
CA GLN A 56 -5.42 4.04 -4.25
C GLN A 56 -4.29 4.99 -4.64
N ASN A 57 -3.28 5.14 -3.77
CA ASN A 57 -2.16 6.05 -4.02
C ASN A 57 -0.83 5.32 -3.81
N SER A 58 0.14 5.59 -4.69
CA SER A 58 1.52 5.12 -4.55
C SER A 58 2.46 6.30 -4.64
N LEU A 59 3.22 6.55 -3.58
CA LEU A 59 4.23 7.61 -3.52
C LEU A 59 5.62 6.99 -3.61
N THR A 60 6.52 7.68 -4.33
CA THR A 60 7.91 7.29 -4.49
C THR A 60 8.86 8.25 -3.79
N MET A 61 10.15 7.90 -3.70
CA MET A 61 11.17 8.78 -3.13
C MET A 61 11.23 10.15 -3.85
N ASP A 62 10.94 10.16 -5.15
CA ASP A 62 10.90 11.38 -5.96
C ASP A 62 9.80 12.35 -5.52
N ASP A 63 8.72 11.87 -4.92
CA ASP A 63 7.63 12.72 -4.43
C ASP A 63 8.02 13.45 -3.13
N PHE A 64 9.06 12.98 -2.41
CA PHE A 64 9.47 13.53 -1.11
C PHE A 64 10.73 14.42 -1.16
N PHE A 65 11.62 14.24 -2.13
CA PHE A 65 12.97 14.86 -2.12
C PHE A 65 13.32 15.67 -3.38
N ARG A 66 12.33 16.18 -4.10
CA ARG A 66 12.52 17.14 -5.20
C ARG A 66 12.75 18.56 -4.71
#